data_AF-A0A0L0KJI8-F1
#
_entry.id   AF-A0A0L0KJI8-F1
#
_cell.length_a   1.000
_cell.length_b   1.000
_cell.length_c   1.000
_cell.angle_alpha   90.00
_cell.angle_beta   90.00
_cell.angle_gamma   90.00
#
_symmetry.space_group_name_H-M   'P 1'
#
loop_
_entity.id
_entity.type
_entity.pdbx_description
1 polymer ?
#
loop_
_entity_poly.entity_id
_entity_poly.type
_entity_poly.pdbx_seq_one_letter_code
_entity_poly.pdbx_strand_id
1 'polypeptide(L)' 'MSVAETGGDTCRAGYHAQIKEENRARIIRAARDLFLDRGYDKASLAQIAKKAGVSTGTLFKRYPSKAA' A
#
# COMPACT_ATOMS: atom_id res chain seq x y z
N MET A 1 21.38 -16.12 37.31
CA MET A 1 22.11 -15.03 36.61
C MET A 1 21.72 -15.09 35.14
N SER A 2 21.56 -13.93 34.50
CA SER A 2 21.09 -13.71 33.11
C SER A 2 19.57 -13.62 32.92
N VAL A 3 19.06 -12.44 33.28
CA VAL A 3 17.92 -11.79 32.62
C VAL A 3 18.46 -11.06 31.38
N ALA A 4 17.79 -11.18 30.24
CA ALA A 4 17.84 -10.18 29.16
C ALA A 4 16.57 -10.33 28.31
N GLU A 5 15.62 -9.46 28.60
CA GLU A 5 14.31 -9.34 28.00
C GLU A 5 14.42 -8.84 26.55
N THR A 6 13.85 -9.57 25.58
CA THR A 6 13.64 -9.06 24.21
C THR A 6 12.18 -8.63 24.07
N GLY A 7 11.83 -7.49 24.67
CA GLY A 7 10.45 -7.03 24.83
C GLY A 7 10.11 -5.71 24.10
N GLY A 8 10.80 -5.36 23.01
CA GLY A 8 10.71 -4.01 22.43
C GLY A 8 10.11 -3.87 21.02
N ASP A 9 10.11 -4.89 20.16
CA ASP A 9 10.03 -4.68 18.70
C ASP A 9 8.76 -5.22 18.01
N THR A 10 7.90 -5.96 18.71
CA THR A 10 6.72 -6.64 18.13
C THR A 10 5.54 -5.70 17.88
N CYS A 11 5.36 -4.66 18.71
CA CYS A 11 4.25 -3.70 18.57
C CYS A 11 4.39 -2.85 17.30
N ARG A 12 5.61 -2.46 16.95
CA ARG A 12 5.91 -1.66 15.75
C ARG A 12 5.80 -2.50 14.47
N ALA A 13 6.25 -3.75 14.50
CA ALA A 13 6.10 -4.68 13.38
C ALA A 13 4.62 -4.97 13.05
N GLY A 14 3.78 -5.17 14.07
CA GLY A 14 2.33 -5.40 13.90
C GLY A 14 1.60 -4.18 13.33
N TYR A 15 1.89 -2.97 13.85
CA TYR A 15 1.32 -1.73 13.34
C TYR A 15 1.67 -1.50 11.86
N HIS A 16 2.94 -1.68 11.48
CA HIS A 16 3.37 -1.53 10.10
C HIS A 16 2.70 -2.54 9.15
N ALA A 17 2.46 -3.78 9.61
CA ALA A 17 1.75 -4.78 8.83
C ALA A 17 0.28 -4.38 8.59
N GLN A 18 -0.40 -3.86 9.62
CA GLN A 18 -1.78 -3.40 9.51
C GLN A 18 -1.91 -2.20 8.55
N ILE A 19 -1.07 -1.17 8.70
CA ILE A 19 -1.05 0.00 7.80
C ILE A 19 -0.76 -0.43 6.36
N LYS A 20 0.10 -1.43 6.17
CA LYS A 20 0.43 -1.97 4.85
C LYS A 20 -0.78 -2.65 4.20
N GLU A 21 -1.60 -3.37 4.95
CA GLU A 21 -2.82 -3.98 4.42
C GLU A 21 -3.94 -2.95 4.18
N GLU A 22 -4.12 -1.98 5.07
CA GLU A 22 -5.07 -0.89 4.86
C GLU A 22 -4.73 -0.06 3.62
N ASN A 23 -3.45 0.25 3.40
CA ASN A 23 -2.98 0.92 2.19
C ASN A 23 -3.25 0.07 0.95
N ARG A 24 -3.02 -1.25 1.02
CA ARG A 24 -3.31 -2.18 -0.08
C ARG A 24 -4.79 -2.18 -0.44
N ALA A 25 -5.67 -2.27 0.54
CA ALA A 25 -7.12 -2.23 0.32
C ALA A 25 -7.55 -0.90 -0.32
N ARG A 26 -6.99 0.23 0.14
CA ARG A 26 -7.24 1.56 -0.46
C ARG A 26 -6.78 1.65 -1.91
N ILE A 27 -5.58 1.13 -2.21
CA ILE A 27 -5.03 1.10 -3.57
C ILE A 27 -5.94 0.30 -4.51
N ILE A 28 -6.36 -0.91 -4.11
CA ILE A 28 -7.20 -1.77 -4.95
C ILE A 28 -8.55 -1.10 -5.23
N ARG A 29 -9.18 -0.52 -4.21
CA ARG A 29 -10.44 0.21 -4.38
C ARG A 29 -10.27 1.40 -5.32
N ALA A 30 -9.24 2.22 -5.10
CA ALA A 30 -8.94 3.37 -5.95
C ALA A 30 -8.66 2.98 -7.41
N ALA A 31 -7.92 1.89 -7.62
CA ALA A 31 -7.63 1.33 -8.94
C ALA A 31 -8.90 0.91 -9.64
N ARG A 32 -9.75 0.10 -8.97
CA ARG A 32 -11.04 -0.34 -9.51
C ARG A 32 -11.91 0.83 -9.91
N ASP A 33 -12.09 1.80 -9.01
CA ASP A 33 -12.94 2.96 -9.28
C ASP A 33 -12.38 3.82 -10.42
N LEU A 34 -11.06 3.93 -10.55
CA LEU A 34 -10.43 4.66 -11.65
C LEU A 34 -10.55 3.92 -12.99
N PHE A 35 -10.43 2.59 -12.98
CA PHE A 35 -10.58 1.76 -14.17
C PHE A 35 -12.02 1.78 -14.69
N LEU A 36 -13.02 1.78 -13.79
CA LEU A 36 -14.42 1.88 -14.17
C LEU A 36 -14.77 3.27 -14.74
N ASP A 37 -14.19 4.33 -14.20
CA ASP A 37 -14.51 5.71 -14.59
C ASP A 37 -13.81 6.15 -15.89
N ARG A 38 -12.52 5.82 -16.04
CA ARG A 38 -11.69 6.33 -17.16
C ARG A 38 -11.34 5.28 -18.21
N GLY A 39 -11.71 4.02 -17.98
CA GLY A 39 -11.24 2.87 -18.74
C GLY A 39 -9.81 2.48 -18.35
N TYR A 40 -9.39 1.29 -18.76
CA TYR A 40 -8.06 0.78 -18.44
C TYR A 40 -7.00 1.74 -19.00
N ASP A 41 -6.92 1.98 -20.30
CA ASP A 41 -5.77 2.68 -20.92
C ASP A 41 -5.44 4.07 -20.37
N LYS A 42 -6.45 4.83 -19.94
CA LYS A 42 -6.26 6.20 -19.42
C LYS A 42 -5.90 6.27 -17.93
N ALA A 43 -6.00 5.15 -17.21
CA ALA A 43 -5.67 5.07 -15.79
C ALA A 43 -4.17 4.85 -15.58
N SER A 44 -3.52 5.68 -14.75
CA SER A 44 -2.11 5.52 -14.39
C SER A 44 -1.91 5.17 -12.91
N LEU A 45 -0.82 4.47 -12.60
CA LEU A 45 -0.43 4.18 -11.22
C LEU A 45 -0.29 5.45 -10.38
N ALA A 46 0.15 6.56 -10.98
CA ALA A 46 0.23 7.85 -10.30
C ALA A 46 -1.14 8.39 -9.87
N GLN A 47 -2.17 8.23 -10.71
CA GLN A 47 -3.55 8.61 -10.37
C GLN A 47 -4.14 7.71 -9.29
N ILE A 48 -3.86 6.41 -9.34
CA ILE A 48 -4.28 5.44 -8.33
C ILE A 48 -3.65 5.79 -6.97
N ALA A 49 -2.36 6.08 -6.94
CA ALA A 49 -1.65 6.52 -5.74
C ALA A 49 -2.30 7.78 -5.13
N LYS A 50 -2.54 8.79 -5.97
CA LYS A 50 -3.21 10.04 -5.56
C LYS A 50 -4.61 9.78 -4.99
N LYS A 51 -5.40 8.93 -5.63
CA LYS A 51 -6.77 8.59 -5.19
C LYS A 51 -6.79 7.73 -3.92
N ALA A 52 -5.80 6.86 -3.72
CA ALA A 52 -5.65 6.03 -2.52
C ALA A 52 -4.99 6.76 -1.33
N GLY A 53 -4.47 7.98 -1.53
CA GLY A 53 -3.78 8.75 -0.49
C GLY A 53 -2.43 8.14 -0.09
N VAL A 54 -1.74 7.48 -1.03
CA VAL A 54 -0.42 6.88 -0.82
C VAL A 54 0.62 7.53 -1.73
N SER A 55 1.87 7.55 -1.28
CA SER A 55 2.97 8.05 -2.11
C SER A 55 3.18 7.18 -3.35
N THR A 56 3.42 7.80 -4.50
CA THR A 56 3.73 7.10 -5.75
C THR A 56 4.92 6.16 -5.60
N GLY A 57 5.98 6.56 -4.90
CA GLY A 57 7.13 5.69 -4.63
C GLY A 57 6.78 4.43 -3.83
N THR A 58 5.86 4.53 -2.86
CA THR A 58 5.36 3.37 -2.08
C THR A 58 4.55 2.44 -2.96
N LEU A 59 3.73 3.00 -3.86
CA LEU A 59 2.97 2.22 -4.83
C LEU A 59 3.89 1.51 -5.81
N PHE A 60 4.83 2.22 -6.45
CA PHE A 60 5.75 1.66 -7.44
C PHE A 60 6.66 0.56 -6.87
N LYS A 61 7.09 0.70 -5.60
CA LYS A 61 7.86 -0.35 -4.92
C LYS A 61 7.07 -1.66 -4.79
N ARG A 62 5.74 -1.59 -4.72
CA ARG A 62 4.86 -2.74 -4.54
C ARG A 62 4.28 -3.26 -5.87
N TYR A 63 3.92 -2.34 -6.75
CA TYR A 63 3.29 -2.58 -8.04
C TYR A 63 4.17 -1.90 -9.09
N PRO A 64 5.22 -2.58 -9.58
CA PRO A 64 6.14 -2.00 -10.55
C PRO A 64 5.46 -1.74 -11.89
N SER A 65 4.38 -2.47 -12.18
CA SER A 65 3.55 -2.25 -13.37
C SER A 65 2.08 -2.33 -13.02
N LYS A 66 1.25 -1.83 -13.93
CA LYS A 66 -0.21 -1.83 -13.82
C LYS A 66 -0.82 -3.23 -13.97
N ALA A 67 -0.06 -4.19 -14.51
CA ALA A 67 -0.46 -5.57 -14.74
C ALA A 67 0.16 -6.57 -13.72
N ALA A 68 0.91 -6.08 -12.73
CA ALA A 68 1.60 -6.88 -11.73
C ALA A 68 0.75 -7.15 -10.48
#